data_AF-A0A0F9ACR7-F1
#
_entry.id   AF-A0A0F9ACR7-F1
#
_cell.length_a   1.000
_cell.length_b   1.000
_cell.length_c   1.000
_cell.angle_alpha   90.00
_cell.angle_beta   90.00
_cell.angle_gamma   90.00
#
_symmetry.space_group_name_H-M   'P 1'
#
loop_
_entity.id
_entity.type
_entity.pdbx_description
1 polymer ?
#
loop_
_entity_poly.entity_id
_entity_poly.type
_entity_poly.pdbx_seq_one_letter_code
_entity_poly.pdbx_strand_id
1 'polypeptide(L)'
;RQDVGLNKSRKQGASELCCKLFAAKALLERDAHFIIGSRKKELVDNFGDPYTLFAKVDNVFDCLPSWWLELCGYIRKNNRKDMVLTIPSTNSSFAGETTNENFGAGSRGTALLLDEFGRVDMSIAESIEGSVHDVADCVIYSSTHWLGVGHTFNKAIKRKTTHTINLFWYSNPEEMKGLYKTPEPGKVEIVDTNYYSDEDLQSAITLTNINQFDPNSDKVQFIADGLNGIPSPFRAPWFDFQQYKRRGNRRDFICNVCGHPLGAADAPFDAEVLEQIKETTVRLPDYEGEVIFELDDEGLIDEEEIHFIERYGSNRLKWWGELYFNRPNQRHNYIIGIDPSYGLGSANSAACIYDVNEREQVGSWADANTKPEDFADVIVALAYWIGGADTPLLIWESNAGCGQNFGKRVIYQNYPWVYTQRREDSKTRKKTKKWGWMSNENSKE
;
A
#
# COMPACT_ATOMS: atom_id res chain seq x y z
N ARG A 1 33.25 -3.61 -2.55
CA ARG A 1 32.57 -2.38 -2.09
C ARG A 1 31.33 -2.27 -2.94
N GLN A 2 30.22 -2.78 -2.43
CA GLN A 2 28.95 -2.84 -3.13
C GLN A 2 27.88 -2.66 -2.07
N ASP A 3 26.84 -1.89 -2.38
CA ASP A 3 25.69 -1.70 -1.49
C ASP A 3 24.93 -3.01 -1.30
N VAL A 4 24.26 -3.13 -0.16
CA VAL A 4 23.51 -4.32 0.22
C VAL A 4 22.07 -3.97 0.53
N GLY A 5 21.14 -4.71 -0.08
CA GLY A 5 19.71 -4.65 0.23
C GLY A 5 19.29 -5.84 1.08
N LEU A 6 18.86 -5.63 2.32
CA LEU A 6 18.25 -6.66 3.14
C LEU A 6 16.74 -6.62 2.95
N ASN A 7 16.27 -7.42 1.98
CA ASN A 7 14.86 -7.66 1.77
C ASN A 7 14.39 -8.70 2.79
N LYS A 8 13.53 -8.30 3.73
CA LYS A 8 13.20 -9.14 4.88
C LYS A 8 11.71 -9.23 5.17
N SER A 9 11.30 -10.41 5.64
CA SER A 9 10.13 -10.54 6.50
C SER A 9 10.40 -9.83 7.85
N ARG A 10 9.36 -9.56 8.62
CA ARG A 10 9.47 -9.02 9.98
C ARG A 10 10.15 -10.06 10.87
N LYS A 11 10.92 -9.59 11.86
CA LYS A 11 11.56 -10.41 12.91
C LYS A 11 12.65 -11.40 12.43
N GLN A 12 13.31 -11.13 11.31
CA GLN A 12 14.36 -12.00 10.76
C GLN A 12 15.80 -11.65 11.19
N GLY A 13 15.98 -10.87 12.26
CA GLY A 13 17.31 -10.59 12.82
C GLY A 13 18.25 -9.73 11.96
N ALA A 14 17.77 -9.06 10.90
CA ALA A 14 18.61 -8.26 10.00
C ALA A 14 19.51 -7.24 10.74
N SER A 15 18.93 -6.44 11.65
CA SER A 15 19.69 -5.43 12.38
C SER A 15 20.70 -6.06 13.36
N GLU A 16 20.42 -7.23 13.93
CA GLU A 16 21.38 -8.00 14.74
C GLU A 16 22.60 -8.40 13.90
N LEU A 17 22.35 -9.00 12.73
CA LEU A 17 23.40 -9.43 11.82
C LEU A 17 24.29 -8.25 11.41
N CYS A 18 23.70 -7.12 11.01
CA CYS A 18 24.47 -5.93 10.63
C CYS A 18 25.29 -5.36 11.77
N CYS A 19 24.69 -5.12 12.94
CA CYS A 19 25.38 -4.56 14.10
C CYS A 19 26.55 -5.45 14.55
N LYS A 20 26.35 -6.78 14.59
CA LYS A 20 27.38 -7.73 14.99
C LYS A 20 28.47 -7.89 13.94
N LEU A 21 28.12 -7.86 12.65
CA LEU A 21 29.10 -7.84 11.57
C LEU A 21 29.98 -6.58 11.63
N PHE A 22 29.37 -5.41 11.82
CA PHE A 22 30.12 -4.16 11.98
C PHE A 22 31.02 -4.22 13.21
N ALA A 23 30.53 -4.73 14.35
CA ALA A 23 31.33 -4.87 15.57
C ALA A 23 32.54 -5.80 15.36
N ALA A 24 32.32 -6.95 14.71
CA ALA A 24 33.40 -7.86 14.35
C ALA A 24 34.43 -7.20 13.43
N LYS A 25 34.00 -6.48 12.39
CA LYS A 25 34.92 -5.73 11.52
C LYS A 25 35.67 -4.65 12.29
N ALA A 26 35.00 -3.90 13.16
CA ALA A 26 35.62 -2.85 13.96
C ALA A 26 36.70 -3.38 14.92
N LEU A 27 36.53 -4.62 15.41
CA LEU A 27 37.51 -5.32 16.26
C LEU A 27 38.70 -5.89 15.47
N LEU A 28 38.54 -6.19 14.18
CA LEU A 28 39.52 -6.89 13.35
C LEU A 28 40.28 -5.97 12.38
N GLU A 29 39.66 -4.88 11.95
CA GLU A 29 40.18 -3.95 10.95
C GLU A 29 40.50 -2.59 11.59
N ARG A 30 41.60 -1.97 11.15
CA ARG A 30 41.98 -0.62 11.57
C ARG A 30 41.18 0.43 10.82
N ASP A 31 40.91 1.54 11.49
CA ASP A 31 40.24 2.73 10.93
C ASP A 31 38.87 2.39 10.30
N ALA A 32 38.15 1.45 10.91
CA ALA A 32 36.83 1.03 10.47
C ALA A 32 35.74 1.86 11.18
N HIS A 33 35.07 2.73 10.42
CA HIS A 33 34.08 3.67 10.94
C HIS A 33 32.69 3.32 10.44
N PHE A 34 31.74 3.06 11.34
CA PHE A 34 30.40 2.64 10.97
C PHE A 34 29.36 3.67 11.39
N ILE A 35 28.38 3.91 10.50
CA ILE A 35 27.24 4.76 10.80
C ILE A 35 26.00 3.87 10.89
N ILE A 36 25.27 3.93 12.00
CA ILE A 36 24.05 3.15 12.20
C ILE A 36 22.86 4.10 12.43
N GLY A 37 21.87 4.01 11.57
CA GLY A 37 20.75 4.94 11.51
C GLY A 37 19.39 4.28 11.67
N SER A 38 18.49 4.97 12.38
CA SER A 38 17.07 4.63 12.44
C SER A 38 16.22 5.89 12.57
N ARG A 39 14.88 5.74 12.49
CA ARG A 39 13.92 6.86 12.44
C ARG A 39 13.82 7.72 13.70
N LYS A 40 14.30 7.22 14.83
CA LYS A 40 14.23 7.88 16.13
C LYS A 40 15.49 7.58 16.91
N LYS A 41 15.98 8.57 17.68
CA LYS A 41 17.16 8.41 18.54
C LYS A 41 17.01 7.22 19.48
N GLU A 42 15.82 7.03 20.06
CA GLU A 42 15.56 5.96 21.03
C GLU A 42 15.59 4.56 20.41
N LEU A 43 15.49 4.44 19.09
CA LEU A 43 15.68 3.16 18.37
C LEU A 43 17.15 2.90 18.04
N VAL A 44 17.96 3.95 18.00
CA VAL A 44 19.40 3.88 17.75
C VAL A 44 20.13 3.59 19.06
N ASP A 45 19.88 4.42 20.08
CA ASP A 45 20.54 4.35 21.38
C ASP A 45 19.57 4.77 22.50
N ASN A 46 19.16 3.82 23.32
CA ASN A 46 18.36 4.04 24.52
C ASN A 46 18.85 3.12 25.63
N PHE A 47 19.35 3.71 26.70
CA PHE A 47 19.96 2.96 27.79
C PHE A 47 18.95 2.02 28.45
N GLY A 48 19.32 0.75 28.60
CA GLY A 48 18.48 -0.29 29.18
C GLY A 48 17.49 -0.96 28.20
N ASP A 49 17.39 -0.47 26.96
CA ASP A 49 16.60 -1.12 25.92
C ASP A 49 17.48 -2.02 25.04
N PRO A 50 17.38 -3.36 25.16
CA PRO A 50 18.21 -4.30 24.42
C PRO A 50 17.91 -4.34 22.91
N TYR A 51 16.80 -3.73 22.46
CA TYR A 51 16.39 -3.77 21.06
C TYR A 51 17.01 -2.67 20.19
N THR A 52 17.68 -1.69 20.80
CA THR A 52 18.32 -0.58 20.09
C THR A 52 19.57 -1.00 19.33
N LEU A 53 19.92 -0.27 18.27
CA LEU A 53 21.09 -0.63 17.44
C LEU A 53 22.38 -0.67 18.25
N PHE A 54 22.62 0.30 19.14
CA PHE A 54 23.79 0.27 19.99
C PHE A 54 23.76 -0.84 21.05
N ALA A 55 22.60 -1.21 21.60
CA ALA A 55 22.55 -2.33 22.53
C ALA A 55 22.99 -3.65 21.87
N LYS A 56 22.70 -3.83 20.58
CA LYS A 56 23.17 -4.99 19.79
C LYS A 56 24.68 -4.98 19.59
N VAL A 57 25.26 -3.80 19.41
CA VAL A 57 26.71 -3.63 19.35
C VAL A 57 27.32 -3.87 20.74
N ASP A 58 26.78 -3.26 21.80
CA ASP A 58 27.21 -3.43 23.19
C ASP A 58 27.22 -4.91 23.59
N ASN A 59 26.21 -5.68 23.17
CA ASN A 59 26.12 -7.12 23.43
C ASN A 59 27.34 -7.89 22.93
N VAL A 60 27.96 -7.48 21.82
CA VAL A 60 29.21 -8.12 21.33
C VAL A 60 30.31 -7.94 22.36
N PHE A 61 30.50 -6.71 22.86
CA PHE A 61 31.55 -6.40 23.85
C PHE A 61 31.28 -7.03 25.21
N ASP A 62 30.02 -7.13 25.62
CA ASP A 62 29.62 -7.78 26.87
C ASP A 62 29.85 -9.32 26.81
N CYS A 63 29.88 -9.90 25.61
CA CYS A 63 30.16 -11.31 25.38
C CYS A 63 31.61 -11.61 24.96
N LEU A 64 32.47 -10.60 24.81
CA LEU A 64 33.87 -10.83 24.46
C LEU A 64 34.60 -11.58 25.58
N PRO A 65 35.48 -12.54 25.26
CA PRO A 65 36.41 -13.09 26.24
C PRO A 65 37.24 -11.97 26.88
N SER A 66 37.51 -12.09 28.19
CA SER A 66 38.23 -11.07 28.95
C SER A 66 39.57 -10.69 28.34
N TRP A 67 40.31 -11.68 27.80
CA TRP A 67 41.59 -11.45 27.13
C TRP A 67 41.48 -10.57 25.87
N TRP A 68 40.37 -10.67 25.12
CA TRP A 68 40.17 -9.85 23.92
C TRP A 68 39.68 -8.46 24.31
N LEU A 69 38.82 -8.36 25.33
CA LEU A 69 38.38 -7.07 25.87
C LEU A 69 39.57 -6.24 26.36
N GLU A 70 40.53 -6.88 27.04
CA GLU A 70 41.78 -6.25 27.47
C GLU A 70 42.64 -5.84 26.26
N LEU A 71 42.84 -6.75 25.30
CA LEU A 71 43.62 -6.49 24.09
C LEU A 71 43.06 -5.32 23.26
N CYS A 72 41.74 -5.22 23.16
CA CYS A 72 41.12 -4.18 22.34
C CYS A 72 41.12 -2.79 23.02
N GLY A 73 41.43 -2.74 24.32
CA GLY A 73 41.48 -1.52 25.13
C GLY A 73 40.11 -0.88 25.38
N TYR A 74 39.01 -1.60 25.13
CA TYR A 74 37.66 -1.07 25.28
C TYR A 74 37.26 -1.00 26.75
N ILE A 75 37.05 0.22 27.24
CA ILE A 75 36.51 0.48 28.57
C ILE A 75 35.18 1.18 28.40
N ARG A 76 34.07 0.51 28.72
CA ARG A 76 32.69 1.02 28.50
C ARG A 76 32.51 2.47 28.96
N LYS A 77 32.99 2.82 30.16
CA LYS A 77 32.92 4.18 30.71
C LYS A 77 33.59 5.26 29.84
N ASN A 78 34.68 4.92 29.16
CA ASN A 78 35.47 5.87 28.39
C ASN A 78 35.09 5.87 26.92
N ASN A 79 34.73 4.69 26.40
CA ASN A 79 34.62 4.42 24.98
C ASN A 79 33.18 4.35 24.47
N ARG A 80 32.20 4.23 25.37
CA ARG A 80 30.78 4.26 25.05
C ARG A 80 30.15 5.54 25.60
N LYS A 81 29.73 6.42 24.70
CA LYS A 81 29.01 7.68 24.99
C LYS A 81 27.70 7.68 24.21
N ASP A 82 26.81 8.64 24.49
CA ASP A 82 25.56 8.80 23.76
C ASP A 82 25.78 8.78 22.24
N MET A 83 25.15 7.81 21.56
CA MET A 83 25.26 7.53 20.12
C MET A 83 26.68 7.32 19.57
N VAL A 84 27.66 7.03 20.42
CA VAL A 84 29.06 6.84 19.99
C VAL A 84 29.70 5.65 20.71
N LEU A 85 30.38 4.80 19.95
CA LEU A 85 31.28 3.78 20.47
C LEU A 85 32.64 3.90 19.78
N THR A 86 33.73 3.75 20.52
CA THR A 86 35.10 3.76 19.98
C THR A 86 35.88 2.53 20.42
N ILE A 87 36.78 2.05 19.56
CA ILE A 87 37.63 0.88 19.84
C ILE A 87 39.09 1.34 19.75
N PRO A 88 39.80 1.52 20.87
CA PRO A 88 41.14 2.12 20.87
C PRO A 88 42.19 1.35 20.07
N SER A 89 42.21 0.02 20.19
CA SER A 89 43.22 -0.83 19.53
C SER A 89 43.25 -0.72 18.00
N THR A 90 42.08 -0.49 17.40
CA THR A 90 41.91 -0.41 15.94
C THR A 90 41.67 1.00 15.43
N ASN A 91 41.51 1.99 16.32
CA ASN A 91 41.04 3.33 15.96
C ASN A 91 39.68 3.31 15.21
N SER A 92 38.86 2.30 15.49
CA SER A 92 37.55 2.11 14.85
C SER A 92 36.44 2.75 15.66
N SER A 93 35.30 3.08 15.04
CA SER A 93 34.19 3.74 15.73
C SER A 93 32.82 3.43 15.15
N PHE A 94 31.80 3.70 15.96
CA PHE A 94 30.40 3.72 15.59
C PHE A 94 29.83 5.10 15.89
N ALA A 95 29.07 5.64 14.94
CA ALA A 95 28.26 6.83 15.10
C ALA A 95 26.78 6.47 14.88
N GLY A 96 25.94 6.84 15.84
CA GLY A 96 24.50 6.77 15.76
C GLY A 96 23.93 8.03 15.18
N GLU A 97 22.94 7.88 14.31
CA GLU A 97 22.27 9.04 13.72
C GLU A 97 20.78 8.78 13.51
N THR A 98 19.96 9.82 13.63
CA THR A 98 18.52 9.74 13.35
C THR A 98 18.26 10.13 11.90
N THR A 99 17.47 9.35 11.17
CA THR A 99 17.16 9.65 9.75
C THR A 99 16.47 11.01 9.63
N ASN A 100 17.12 11.94 8.94
CA ASN A 100 16.65 13.29 8.62
C ASN A 100 17.21 13.71 7.25
N GLU A 101 16.84 14.87 6.73
CA GLU A 101 17.26 15.33 5.40
C GLU A 101 18.78 15.47 5.25
N ASN A 102 19.50 15.69 6.36
CA ASN A 102 20.95 15.82 6.41
C ASN A 102 21.65 14.55 6.89
N PHE A 103 20.98 13.39 6.87
CA PHE A 103 21.59 12.15 7.38
C PHE A 103 22.93 11.86 6.71
N GLY A 104 23.97 11.67 7.52
CA GLY A 104 25.33 11.40 7.06
C GLY A 104 26.05 12.62 6.46
N ALA A 105 25.39 13.77 6.29
CA ALA A 105 26.00 14.97 5.71
C ALA A 105 27.13 15.49 6.61
N GLY A 106 28.38 15.25 6.20
CA GLY A 106 29.60 15.65 6.93
C GLY A 106 30.35 14.51 7.61
N SER A 107 29.88 13.26 7.50
CA SER A 107 30.60 12.09 8.00
C SER A 107 31.30 11.32 6.89
N ARG A 108 32.24 10.45 7.26
CA ARG A 108 32.80 9.42 6.36
C ARG A 108 32.87 8.10 7.10
N GLY A 109 32.37 7.03 6.48
CA GLY A 109 32.29 5.71 7.06
C GLY A 109 32.78 4.61 6.11
N THR A 110 33.28 3.53 6.68
CA THR A 110 33.55 2.27 5.99
C THR A 110 32.26 1.63 5.49
N ALA A 111 31.20 1.69 6.29
CA ALA A 111 29.86 1.26 5.89
C ALA A 111 28.78 1.97 6.73
N LEU A 112 27.57 2.02 6.18
CA LEU A 112 26.42 2.70 6.79
C LEU A 112 25.19 1.79 6.76
N LEU A 113 24.46 1.71 7.87
CA LEU A 113 23.22 0.95 7.99
C LEU A 113 22.03 1.90 8.10
N LEU A 114 21.10 1.78 7.14
CA LEU A 114 19.78 2.41 7.19
C LEU A 114 18.76 1.37 7.67
N ASP A 115 18.53 1.31 8.98
CA ASP A 115 17.60 0.35 9.58
C ASP A 115 16.15 0.85 9.49
N GLU A 116 15.24 -0.07 9.19
CA GLU A 116 13.82 0.18 8.94
C GLU A 116 13.58 1.27 7.86
N PHE A 117 14.48 1.39 6.89
CA PHE A 117 14.48 2.49 5.90
C PHE A 117 13.18 2.62 5.11
N GLY A 118 12.52 1.50 4.80
CA GLY A 118 11.19 1.45 4.18
C GLY A 118 10.05 2.09 4.98
N ARG A 119 10.31 2.56 6.21
CA ARG A 119 9.37 3.31 7.08
C ARG A 119 9.72 4.80 7.21
N VAL A 120 10.81 5.24 6.61
CA VAL A 120 11.19 6.66 6.56
C VAL A 120 10.26 7.35 5.56
N ASP A 121 9.83 8.57 5.84
CA ASP A 121 9.00 9.33 4.91
C ASP A 121 9.70 9.51 3.56
N MET A 122 8.93 9.48 2.47
CA MET A 122 9.48 9.38 1.12
C MET A 122 10.44 10.52 0.77
N SER A 123 10.09 11.77 1.12
CA SER A 123 10.95 12.94 0.89
C SER A 123 12.28 12.85 1.65
N ILE A 124 12.24 12.44 2.92
CA ILE A 124 13.44 12.26 3.73
C ILE A 124 14.28 11.12 3.14
N ALA A 125 13.65 9.99 2.79
CA ALA A 125 14.36 8.86 2.21
C ALA A 125 15.06 9.22 0.89
N GLU A 126 14.44 10.04 0.04
CA GLU A 126 15.07 10.57 -1.19
C GLU A 126 16.25 11.50 -0.89
N SER A 127 16.14 12.39 0.09
CA SER A 127 17.25 13.26 0.52
C SER A 127 18.44 12.46 1.06
N ILE A 128 18.19 11.49 1.94
CA ILE A 128 19.21 10.58 2.48
C ILE A 128 19.89 9.84 1.34
N GLU A 129 19.11 9.33 0.40
CA GLU A 129 19.64 8.58 -0.73
C GLU A 129 20.53 9.42 -1.65
N GLY A 130 20.25 10.73 -1.75
CA GLY A 130 21.09 11.66 -2.50
C GLY A 130 22.44 11.97 -1.83
N SER A 131 22.60 11.72 -0.52
CA SER A 131 23.81 12.07 0.23
C SER A 131 24.68 10.86 0.61
N VAL A 132 24.09 9.72 0.93
CA VAL A 132 24.80 8.60 1.58
C VAL A 132 25.90 7.96 0.73
N HIS A 133 25.83 8.07 -0.60
CA HIS A 133 26.83 7.52 -1.52
C HIS A 133 28.20 8.21 -1.42
N ASP A 134 28.24 9.47 -1.00
CA ASP A 134 29.51 10.19 -0.75
C ASP A 134 30.01 9.99 0.70
N VAL A 135 29.19 9.39 1.56
CA VAL A 135 29.46 9.21 2.99
C VAL A 135 30.14 7.88 3.27
N ALA A 136 29.72 6.79 2.61
CA ALA A 136 30.24 5.46 2.88
C ALA A 136 30.50 4.62 1.63
N ASP A 137 31.54 3.78 1.69
CA ASP A 137 31.90 2.82 0.63
C ASP A 137 30.85 1.69 0.42
N CYS A 138 29.92 1.54 1.37
CA CYS A 138 28.89 0.51 1.38
C CYS A 138 27.67 0.99 2.17
N VAL A 139 26.52 1.07 1.52
CA VAL A 139 25.24 1.37 2.14
C VAL A 139 24.42 0.09 2.29
N ILE A 140 23.99 -0.22 3.52
CA ILE A 140 23.12 -1.33 3.84
C ILE A 140 21.70 -0.81 4.08
N TYR A 141 20.81 -1.13 3.15
CA TYR A 141 19.38 -0.84 3.24
C TYR A 141 18.66 -1.99 3.93
N SER A 142 18.03 -1.78 5.09
CA SER A 142 17.31 -2.84 5.82
C SER A 142 15.88 -2.42 6.10
N SER A 143 14.87 -3.12 5.56
CA SER A 143 13.47 -2.87 5.94
C SER A 143 12.47 -3.92 5.44
N THR A 144 11.27 -3.85 6.01
CA THR A 144 10.03 -4.40 5.42
C THR A 144 9.41 -3.37 4.48
N HIS A 145 8.52 -3.79 3.57
CA HIS A 145 8.01 -2.92 2.49
C HIS A 145 6.78 -2.07 2.86
N TRP A 146 6.93 -1.10 3.76
CA TRP A 146 5.78 -0.38 4.32
C TRP A 146 5.14 0.65 3.36
N LEU A 147 5.93 1.55 2.78
CA LEU A 147 5.43 2.66 1.93
C LEU A 147 5.34 2.32 0.43
N GLY A 148 5.26 1.02 0.12
CA GLY A 148 4.94 0.49 -1.20
C GLY A 148 6.01 0.64 -2.28
N VAL A 149 5.74 0.09 -3.47
CA VAL A 149 6.75 -0.17 -4.53
C VAL A 149 7.55 1.07 -4.94
N GLY A 150 6.94 2.26 -4.91
CA GLY A 150 7.60 3.52 -5.30
C GLY A 150 8.60 4.07 -4.29
N HIS A 151 8.62 3.56 -3.05
CA HIS A 151 9.47 4.05 -1.99
C HIS A 151 10.97 3.84 -2.29
N THR A 152 11.83 4.76 -1.83
CA THR A 152 13.28 4.77 -2.08
C THR A 152 13.97 3.46 -1.71
N PHE A 153 13.62 2.85 -0.57
CA PHE A 153 14.07 1.51 -0.19
C PHE A 153 13.82 0.46 -1.28
N ASN A 154 12.59 0.42 -1.83
CA ASN A 154 12.18 -0.57 -2.83
C ASN A 154 12.85 -0.34 -4.18
N LYS A 155 13.12 0.92 -4.51
CA LYS A 155 13.96 1.28 -5.67
C LYS A 155 15.41 0.83 -5.44
N ALA A 156 15.99 1.09 -4.27
CA ALA A 156 17.39 0.80 -3.95
C ALA A 156 17.73 -0.70 -4.03
N ILE A 157 16.89 -1.58 -3.46
CA ILE A 157 17.11 -3.04 -3.49
C ILE A 157 16.91 -3.68 -4.88
N LYS A 158 16.33 -2.95 -5.84
CA LYS A 158 16.12 -3.43 -7.22
C LYS A 158 17.22 -2.97 -8.18
N ARG A 159 18.13 -2.09 -7.74
CA ARG A 159 19.22 -1.61 -8.60
C ARG A 159 20.22 -2.72 -8.84
N LYS A 160 20.80 -2.73 -10.04
CA LYS A 160 21.89 -3.67 -10.41
C LYS A 160 23.16 -3.47 -9.58
N THR A 161 23.34 -2.28 -9.02
CA THR A 161 24.49 -1.93 -8.17
C THR A 161 24.33 -2.44 -6.74
N THR A 162 23.13 -2.81 -6.31
CA THR A 162 22.85 -3.28 -4.95
C THR A 162 22.78 -4.81 -4.95
N HIS A 163 23.54 -5.45 -4.06
CA HIS A 163 23.42 -6.88 -3.83
C HIS A 163 22.30 -7.17 -2.82
N THR A 164 21.24 -7.82 -3.25
CA THR A 164 20.06 -8.07 -2.40
C THR A 164 20.13 -9.44 -1.75
N ILE A 165 20.09 -9.46 -0.42
CA ILE A 165 20.00 -10.64 0.41
C ILE A 165 18.56 -10.75 0.92
N ASN A 166 17.96 -11.91 0.68
CA ASN A 166 16.60 -12.20 1.09
C ASN A 166 16.58 -12.93 2.44
N LEU A 167 15.93 -12.32 3.43
CA LEU A 167 15.70 -12.89 4.76
C LEU A 167 14.20 -13.14 4.90
N PHE A 168 13.73 -14.23 4.31
CA PHE A 168 12.31 -14.60 4.32
C PHE A 168 12.01 -15.64 5.41
N TRP A 169 10.76 -15.65 5.86
CA TRP A 169 10.26 -16.54 6.91
C TRP A 169 10.53 -18.02 6.63
N TYR A 170 10.44 -18.47 5.37
CA TYR A 170 10.66 -19.87 4.99
C TYR A 170 12.13 -20.29 5.01
N SER A 171 13.05 -19.34 5.25
CA SER A 171 14.47 -19.61 5.53
C SER A 171 14.81 -19.56 7.02
N ASN A 172 13.84 -19.20 7.87
CA ASN A 172 14.01 -19.12 9.31
C ASN A 172 13.72 -20.48 9.95
N PRO A 173 14.69 -21.10 10.66
CA PRO A 173 14.55 -22.44 11.22
C PRO A 173 13.37 -22.63 12.17
N GLU A 174 12.90 -21.56 12.80
CA GLU A 174 11.74 -21.61 13.71
C GLU A 174 10.41 -21.43 12.98
N GLU A 175 10.36 -20.59 11.95
CA GLU A 175 9.13 -20.25 11.22
C GLU A 175 8.85 -21.21 10.05
N MET A 176 9.88 -21.88 9.54
CA MET A 176 9.78 -22.86 8.45
C MET A 176 9.35 -24.26 8.91
N LYS A 177 9.14 -24.52 10.19
CA LYS A 177 8.76 -25.86 10.66
C LYS A 177 7.42 -26.27 10.04
N GLY A 178 7.38 -27.44 9.41
CA GLY A 178 6.17 -27.94 8.75
C GLY A 178 5.90 -27.31 7.39
N LEU A 179 6.94 -27.05 6.58
CA LEU A 179 6.72 -26.56 5.21
C LEU A 179 5.88 -27.53 4.39
N TYR A 180 4.93 -26.97 3.65
CA TYR A 180 4.20 -27.65 2.60
C TYR A 180 3.91 -26.69 1.44
N LYS A 181 3.63 -27.23 0.26
CA LYS A 181 3.20 -26.46 -0.91
C LYS A 181 1.73 -26.69 -1.16
N THR A 182 1.10 -25.71 -1.78
CA THR A 182 -0.19 -25.87 -2.46
C THR A 182 0.00 -25.37 -3.89
N PRO A 183 0.41 -26.26 -4.83
CA PRO A 183 0.74 -25.85 -6.19
C PRO A 183 -0.49 -25.44 -7.01
N GLU A 184 -1.67 -25.94 -6.63
CA GLU A 184 -2.96 -25.60 -7.19
C GLU A 184 -4.03 -25.73 -6.09
N PRO A 185 -5.17 -25.02 -6.20
CA PRO A 185 -6.27 -25.14 -5.24
C PRO A 185 -6.70 -26.61 -5.04
N GLY A 186 -6.83 -27.03 -3.79
CA GLY A 186 -7.18 -28.39 -3.40
C GLY A 186 -6.01 -29.38 -3.32
N LYS A 187 -4.82 -29.01 -3.80
CA LYS A 187 -3.62 -29.88 -3.76
C LYS A 187 -2.64 -29.44 -2.66
N VAL A 188 -2.07 -30.42 -1.96
CA VAL A 188 -1.07 -30.25 -0.91
C VAL A 188 0.12 -31.17 -1.19
N GLU A 189 1.33 -30.63 -1.07
CA GLU A 189 2.58 -31.39 -1.15
C GLU A 189 3.42 -31.10 0.09
N ILE A 190 3.59 -32.09 0.97
CA ILE A 190 4.41 -31.94 2.18
C ILE A 190 5.89 -31.82 1.78
N VAL A 191 6.57 -30.79 2.30
CA VAL A 191 8.00 -30.55 2.07
C VAL A 191 8.82 -30.97 3.28
N ASP A 192 8.39 -30.60 4.49
CA ASP A 192 9.05 -30.96 5.74
C ASP A 192 8.50 -32.28 6.29
N THR A 193 8.93 -33.39 5.71
CA THR A 193 8.47 -34.74 6.11
C THR A 193 8.84 -35.10 7.55
N ASN A 194 9.93 -34.52 8.08
CA ASN A 194 10.39 -34.81 9.44
C ASN A 194 9.45 -34.19 10.48
N TYR A 195 8.98 -32.96 10.25
CA TYR A 195 8.02 -32.30 11.14
C TYR A 195 6.71 -33.09 11.30
N TYR A 196 6.21 -33.68 10.22
CA TYR A 196 4.96 -34.44 10.22
C TYR A 196 5.12 -35.94 10.50
N SER A 197 6.32 -36.41 10.86
CA SER A 197 6.60 -37.84 10.98
C SER A 197 5.82 -38.53 12.12
N ASP A 198 5.56 -37.81 13.20
CA ASP A 198 4.81 -38.29 14.37
C ASP A 198 3.34 -37.83 14.38
N GLU A 199 2.90 -37.13 13.34
CA GLU A 199 1.55 -36.58 13.24
C GLU A 199 0.56 -37.55 12.56
N ASP A 200 -0.70 -37.54 12.99
CA ASP A 200 -1.75 -38.33 12.34
C ASP A 200 -2.25 -37.66 11.05
N LEU A 201 -1.53 -37.90 9.95
CA LEU A 201 -1.88 -37.38 8.64
C LEU A 201 -3.15 -38.01 8.03
N GLN A 202 -3.65 -39.14 8.55
CA GLN A 202 -4.89 -39.74 8.04
C GLN A 202 -6.12 -38.95 8.46
N SER A 203 -6.07 -38.28 9.62
CA SER A 203 -7.15 -37.43 10.11
C SER A 203 -6.95 -35.95 9.76
N ALA A 204 -5.88 -35.61 9.04
CA ALA A 204 -5.58 -34.24 8.62
C ALA A 204 -6.70 -33.66 7.74
N ILE A 205 -6.92 -32.36 7.90
CA ILE A 205 -7.98 -31.61 7.20
C ILE A 205 -7.35 -30.77 6.12
N THR A 206 -7.84 -30.90 4.88
CA THR A 206 -7.51 -29.97 3.80
C THR A 206 -8.58 -28.89 3.69
N LEU A 207 -8.18 -27.64 3.89
CA LEU A 207 -9.01 -26.44 3.84
C LEU A 207 -8.86 -25.76 2.49
N THR A 208 -9.93 -25.17 1.96
CA THR A 208 -9.87 -24.52 0.64
C THR A 208 -9.34 -23.09 0.69
N ASN A 209 -9.42 -22.43 1.84
CA ASN A 209 -8.86 -21.10 2.05
C ASN A 209 -8.63 -20.82 3.53
N ILE A 210 -7.90 -19.74 3.79
CA ILE A 210 -7.55 -19.36 5.16
C ILE A 210 -8.77 -19.23 6.05
N ASN A 211 -9.97 -18.80 5.59
CA ASN A 211 -11.12 -18.52 6.46
C ASN A 211 -11.64 -19.73 7.26
N GLN A 212 -11.39 -20.93 6.76
CA GLN A 212 -11.77 -22.19 7.42
C GLN A 212 -10.77 -22.66 8.47
N PHE A 213 -9.59 -22.03 8.53
CA PHE A 213 -8.54 -22.35 9.49
C PHE A 213 -9.02 -22.09 10.92
N ASP A 214 -8.80 -23.07 11.79
CA ASP A 214 -9.11 -23.01 13.22
C ASP A 214 -7.82 -23.27 14.02
N PRO A 215 -7.25 -22.24 14.67
CA PRO A 215 -6.02 -22.37 15.44
C PRO A 215 -6.16 -23.26 16.68
N ASN A 216 -7.38 -23.63 17.10
CA ASN A 216 -7.63 -24.48 18.25
C ASN A 216 -7.90 -25.94 17.86
N SER A 217 -7.77 -26.30 16.58
CA SER A 217 -7.99 -27.67 16.14
C SER A 217 -6.85 -28.58 16.60
N ASP A 218 -7.20 -29.73 17.17
CA ASP A 218 -6.24 -30.78 17.53
C ASP A 218 -5.74 -31.58 16.30
N LYS A 219 -6.29 -31.30 15.11
CA LYS A 219 -5.95 -31.98 13.86
C LYS A 219 -4.99 -31.15 13.04
N VAL A 220 -4.10 -31.81 12.30
CA VAL A 220 -3.28 -31.14 11.29
C VAL A 220 -4.19 -30.53 10.22
N GLN A 221 -3.99 -29.23 9.95
CA GLN A 221 -4.72 -28.49 8.92
C GLN A 221 -3.76 -28.06 7.81
N PHE A 222 -4.13 -28.34 6.56
CA PHE A 222 -3.43 -27.85 5.38
C PHE A 222 -4.33 -26.89 4.60
N ILE A 223 -3.84 -25.72 4.25
CA ILE A 223 -4.56 -24.76 3.43
C ILE A 223 -4.16 -24.96 1.97
N ALA A 224 -5.06 -25.54 1.19
CA ALA A 224 -4.85 -25.85 -0.22
C ALA A 224 -5.49 -24.78 -1.11
N ASP A 225 -5.01 -23.54 -1.02
CA ASP A 225 -5.58 -22.40 -1.75
C ASP A 225 -4.75 -21.96 -2.97
N GLY A 226 -3.76 -22.77 -3.37
CA GLY A 226 -2.87 -22.46 -4.49
C GLY A 226 -1.89 -21.31 -4.24
N LEU A 227 -1.89 -20.69 -3.04
CA LEU A 227 -1.19 -19.43 -2.76
C LEU A 227 -1.57 -18.30 -3.74
N ASN A 228 -2.78 -18.34 -4.30
CA ASN A 228 -3.26 -17.35 -5.26
C ASN A 228 -3.23 -15.94 -4.65
N GLY A 229 -2.50 -15.02 -5.29
CA GLY A 229 -2.33 -13.65 -4.80
C GLY A 229 -1.49 -13.50 -3.52
N ILE A 230 -0.74 -14.54 -3.11
CA ILE A 230 0.16 -14.55 -1.95
C ILE A 230 1.60 -14.79 -2.44
N PRO A 231 2.53 -13.83 -2.26
CA PRO A 231 3.91 -13.93 -2.74
C PRO A 231 4.74 -14.77 -1.76
N SER A 232 4.43 -16.06 -1.72
CA SER A 232 5.16 -17.07 -0.97
C SER A 232 5.26 -18.34 -1.81
N PRO A 233 6.41 -19.04 -1.82
CA PRO A 233 6.54 -20.33 -2.49
C PRO A 233 6.01 -21.51 -1.64
N PHE A 234 5.77 -21.27 -0.35
CA PHE A 234 5.38 -22.31 0.61
C PHE A 234 4.30 -21.81 1.57
N ARG A 235 3.70 -22.76 2.28
CA ARG A 235 2.94 -22.59 3.52
C ARG A 235 3.61 -23.34 4.65
N ALA A 236 3.24 -22.99 5.88
CA ALA A 236 3.63 -23.66 7.11
C ALA A 236 2.64 -23.29 8.21
N PRO A 237 2.49 -24.08 9.28
CA PRO A 237 1.63 -23.76 10.41
C PRO A 237 1.83 -22.33 10.96
N TRP A 238 3.09 -21.89 11.08
CA TRP A 238 3.40 -20.51 11.49
C TRP A 238 2.85 -19.48 10.50
N PHE A 239 3.05 -19.69 9.20
CA PHE A 239 2.61 -18.78 8.14
C PHE A 239 1.08 -18.70 8.07
N ASP A 240 0.42 -19.84 8.17
CA ASP A 240 -1.05 -19.95 8.20
C ASP A 240 -1.61 -19.21 9.42
N PHE A 241 -1.01 -19.38 10.60
CA PHE A 241 -1.37 -18.61 11.78
C PHE A 241 -1.11 -17.10 11.61
N GLN A 242 -0.01 -16.70 10.97
CA GLN A 242 0.25 -15.28 10.69
C GLN A 242 -0.79 -14.69 9.72
N GLN A 243 -1.25 -15.46 8.72
CA GLN A 243 -2.30 -15.09 7.78
C GLN A 243 -3.65 -14.98 8.50
N TYR A 244 -3.97 -15.97 9.34
CA TYR A 244 -5.15 -15.99 10.20
C TYR A 244 -5.24 -14.75 11.09
N LYS A 245 -4.16 -14.47 11.83
CA LYS A 245 -4.10 -13.35 12.78
C LYS A 245 -4.27 -11.98 12.12
N ARG A 246 -3.93 -11.87 10.84
CA ARG A 246 -3.99 -10.63 10.04
C ARG A 246 -5.12 -10.63 9.02
N ARG A 247 -6.11 -11.53 9.16
CA ARG A 247 -7.34 -11.46 8.36
C ARG A 247 -7.93 -10.06 8.47
N GLY A 248 -8.29 -9.46 7.34
CA GLY A 248 -8.76 -8.06 7.25
C GLY A 248 -7.64 -7.03 7.01
N ASN A 249 -6.36 -7.38 7.18
CA ASN A 249 -5.23 -6.50 6.85
C ASN A 249 -4.22 -7.22 5.94
N ARG A 250 -4.62 -7.41 4.67
CA ARG A 250 -3.77 -8.05 3.64
C ARG A 250 -2.45 -7.32 3.49
N ARG A 251 -2.44 -5.98 3.59
CA ARG A 251 -1.22 -5.19 3.44
C ARG A 251 -0.18 -5.54 4.49
N ASP A 252 -0.57 -5.60 5.76
CA ASP A 252 0.32 -5.99 6.85
C ASP A 252 0.87 -7.41 6.62
N PHE A 253 0.02 -8.35 6.24
CA PHE A 253 0.45 -9.74 5.98
C PHE A 253 1.48 -9.82 4.85
N ILE A 254 1.21 -9.22 3.69
CA ILE A 254 2.12 -9.32 2.54
C ILE A 254 3.43 -8.58 2.81
N CYS A 255 3.38 -7.36 3.33
CA CYS A 255 4.58 -6.55 3.53
C CYS A 255 5.45 -7.05 4.68
N ASN A 256 4.84 -7.49 5.80
CA ASN A 256 5.59 -7.90 6.99
C ASN A 256 5.83 -9.40 7.09
N VAL A 257 4.97 -10.27 6.55
CA VAL A 257 5.17 -11.72 6.63
C VAL A 257 5.83 -12.23 5.35
N CYS A 258 5.29 -11.87 4.18
CA CYS A 258 5.83 -12.36 2.91
C CYS A 258 7.09 -11.60 2.46
N GLY A 259 7.39 -10.42 3.02
CA GLY A 259 8.55 -9.63 2.62
C GLY A 259 8.44 -9.17 1.16
N HIS A 260 7.24 -8.76 0.74
CA HIS A 260 6.99 -8.28 -0.62
C HIS A 260 6.37 -6.88 -0.61
N PRO A 261 6.82 -5.94 -1.47
CA PRO A 261 6.20 -4.64 -1.57
C PRO A 261 4.84 -4.76 -2.25
N LEU A 262 3.81 -4.23 -1.61
CA LEU A 262 2.55 -3.94 -2.27
C LEU A 262 2.60 -2.54 -2.88
N GLY A 263 2.02 -2.37 -4.07
CA GLY A 263 1.85 -1.04 -4.67
C GLY A 263 1.04 -0.11 -3.76
N ALA A 264 1.10 1.19 -4.03
CA ALA A 264 0.12 2.16 -3.53
C ALA A 264 -1.17 2.16 -4.38
N ALA A 265 -1.30 1.23 -5.33
CA ALA A 265 -2.58 0.89 -5.92
C ALA A 265 -3.18 -0.22 -5.07
N ASP A 266 -4.02 0.14 -4.11
CA ASP A 266 -5.16 -0.70 -3.82
C ASP A 266 -5.92 -0.85 -5.14
N ALA A 267 -5.65 -1.91 -5.89
CA ALA A 267 -6.71 -2.49 -6.65
C ALA A 267 -7.57 -3.20 -5.58
N PRO A 268 -8.79 -2.70 -5.27
CA PRO A 268 -9.69 -3.42 -4.37
C PRO A 268 -10.00 -4.84 -4.85
N PHE A 269 -9.65 -5.14 -6.10
CA PHE A 269 -9.79 -6.42 -6.78
C PHE A 269 -8.42 -6.99 -7.14
N ASP A 270 -8.30 -8.32 -7.07
CA ASP A 270 -7.09 -9.03 -7.47
C ASP A 270 -6.81 -8.87 -8.98
N ALA A 271 -5.55 -8.86 -9.40
CA ALA A 271 -5.17 -8.70 -10.79
C ALA A 271 -5.71 -9.83 -11.68
N GLU A 272 -5.79 -11.06 -11.15
CA GLU A 272 -6.35 -12.20 -11.87
C GLU A 272 -7.87 -12.04 -12.05
N VAL A 273 -8.56 -11.54 -11.02
CA VAL A 273 -9.99 -11.19 -11.09
C VAL A 273 -10.23 -10.09 -12.11
N LEU A 274 -9.37 -9.05 -12.15
CA LEU A 274 -9.47 -7.99 -13.13
C LEU A 274 -9.24 -8.49 -14.56
N GLU A 275 -8.31 -9.41 -14.77
CA GLU A 275 -8.06 -9.99 -16.09
C GLU A 275 -9.22 -10.88 -16.55
N GLN A 276 -9.77 -11.69 -15.65
CA GLN A 276 -10.98 -12.47 -15.93
C GLN A 276 -12.15 -11.55 -16.28
N ILE A 277 -12.40 -10.48 -15.52
CA ILE A 277 -13.47 -9.50 -15.81
C ILE A 277 -13.27 -8.83 -17.18
N LYS A 278 -12.02 -8.50 -17.55
CA LYS A 278 -11.72 -7.94 -18.88
C LYS A 278 -12.08 -8.92 -20.00
N GLU A 279 -11.79 -10.20 -19.82
CA GLU A 279 -12.06 -11.24 -20.83
C GLU A 279 -13.54 -11.61 -20.91
N THR A 280 -14.26 -11.62 -19.78
CA THR A 280 -15.64 -12.14 -19.72
C THR A 280 -16.73 -11.08 -19.77
N THR A 281 -16.44 -9.85 -19.34
CA THR A 281 -17.48 -8.88 -18.98
C THR A 281 -17.29 -7.52 -19.64
N VAL A 282 -16.05 -7.08 -19.88
CA VAL A 282 -15.79 -5.77 -20.50
C VAL A 282 -16.12 -5.82 -21.99
N ARG A 283 -17.00 -4.91 -22.43
CA ARG A 283 -17.36 -4.72 -23.84
C ARG A 283 -17.16 -3.28 -24.27
N LEU A 284 -16.94 -3.07 -25.57
CA LEU A 284 -16.96 -1.73 -26.16
C LEU A 284 -18.34 -1.10 -25.96
N PRO A 285 -18.42 0.23 -25.79
CA PRO A 285 -19.70 0.92 -25.72
C PRO A 285 -20.46 0.78 -27.03
N ASP A 286 -21.78 0.70 -26.93
CA ASP A 286 -22.68 0.64 -28.07
C ASP A 286 -22.76 2.02 -28.77
N TYR A 287 -22.60 3.11 -27.99
CA TYR A 287 -22.56 4.49 -28.49
C TYR A 287 -21.46 5.29 -27.77
N GLU A 288 -20.77 6.16 -28.52
CA GLU A 288 -19.86 7.17 -27.97
C GLU A 288 -20.19 8.54 -28.59
N GLY A 289 -20.15 9.62 -27.81
CA GLY A 289 -20.52 10.95 -28.32
C GLY A 289 -20.60 12.01 -27.22
N GLU A 290 -21.49 12.98 -27.41
CA GLU A 290 -21.69 14.10 -26.47
C GLU A 290 -23.17 14.41 -26.29
N VAL A 291 -23.55 14.83 -25.08
CA VAL A 291 -24.84 15.48 -24.83
C VAL A 291 -24.64 16.98 -25.03
N ILE A 292 -25.34 17.54 -26.00
CA ILE A 292 -25.39 18.96 -26.29
C ILE A 292 -26.60 19.54 -25.58
N PHE A 293 -26.44 20.76 -25.06
CA PHE A 293 -27.47 21.51 -24.35
C PHE A 293 -27.18 22.99 -24.53
N GLU A 294 -28.21 23.82 -24.34
CA GLU A 294 -28.09 25.26 -24.24
C GLU A 294 -28.44 25.73 -22.82
N LEU A 295 -27.97 26.94 -22.49
CA LEU A 295 -28.36 27.62 -21.26
C LEU A 295 -29.33 28.75 -21.62
N ASP A 296 -30.39 28.90 -20.83
CA ASP A 296 -31.33 30.01 -20.96
C ASP A 296 -30.71 31.35 -20.50
N ASP A 297 -31.49 32.43 -20.59
CA ASP A 297 -31.07 33.77 -20.16
C ASP A 297 -30.71 33.86 -18.66
N GLU A 298 -31.20 32.93 -17.84
CA GLU A 298 -30.88 32.81 -16.41
C GLU A 298 -29.68 31.89 -16.16
N GLY A 299 -29.09 31.32 -17.22
CA GLY A 299 -27.96 30.40 -17.16
C GLY A 299 -28.35 29.01 -16.64
N LEU A 300 -29.63 28.65 -16.75
CA LEU A 300 -30.19 27.33 -16.42
C LEU A 300 -30.21 26.44 -17.66
N ILE A 301 -30.15 25.12 -17.47
CA ILE A 301 -30.24 24.15 -18.58
C ILE A 301 -31.62 24.22 -19.22
N ASP A 302 -31.66 24.47 -20.53
CA ASP A 302 -32.89 24.32 -21.32
C ASP A 302 -33.10 22.84 -21.66
N GLU A 303 -34.11 22.23 -21.03
CA GLU A 303 -34.42 20.80 -21.20
C GLU A 303 -34.88 20.44 -22.62
N GLU A 304 -35.43 21.39 -23.39
CA GLU A 304 -35.92 21.15 -24.75
C GLU A 304 -34.78 21.01 -25.76
N GLU A 305 -33.64 21.66 -25.49
CA GLU A 305 -32.45 21.68 -26.36
C GLU A 305 -31.42 20.58 -26.01
N ILE A 306 -31.79 19.62 -25.15
CA ILE A 306 -30.91 18.52 -24.76
C ILE A 306 -30.95 17.39 -25.79
N HIS A 307 -29.82 17.16 -26.46
CA HIS A 307 -29.69 16.11 -27.47
C HIS A 307 -28.37 15.36 -27.37
N PHE A 308 -28.42 14.04 -27.45
CA PHE A 308 -27.21 13.23 -27.67
C PHE A 308 -26.87 13.21 -29.15
N ILE A 309 -25.60 13.47 -29.47
CA ILE A 309 -25.05 13.36 -30.81
C ILE A 309 -23.95 12.30 -30.80
N GLU A 310 -24.20 11.20 -31.50
CA GLU A 310 -23.22 10.12 -31.65
C GLU A 310 -22.00 10.62 -32.46
N ARG A 311 -20.80 10.22 -32.02
CA ARG A 311 -19.50 10.51 -32.67
C ARG A 311 -19.21 12.00 -32.83
N TYR A 312 -19.67 12.82 -31.89
CA TYR A 312 -19.43 14.26 -31.85
C TYR A 312 -18.41 14.64 -30.79
N GLY A 313 -17.71 15.77 -31.01
CA GLY A 313 -16.77 16.33 -30.04
C GLY A 313 -15.63 15.38 -29.67
N SER A 314 -15.35 15.29 -28.37
CA SER A 314 -14.27 14.46 -27.81
C SER A 314 -14.73 13.04 -27.46
N ASN A 315 -15.99 12.68 -27.77
CA ASN A 315 -16.61 11.40 -27.43
C ASN A 315 -16.51 11.08 -25.93
N ARG A 316 -16.74 12.09 -25.08
CA ARG A 316 -16.57 11.96 -23.62
C ARG A 316 -17.61 11.04 -23.00
N LEU A 317 -18.83 11.01 -23.54
CA LEU A 317 -19.87 10.08 -23.11
C LEU A 317 -19.72 8.74 -23.83
N LYS A 318 -19.75 7.67 -23.04
CA LYS A 318 -19.85 6.28 -23.48
C LYS A 318 -21.13 5.67 -22.92
N TRP A 319 -21.87 4.96 -23.76
CA TRP A 319 -23.14 4.34 -23.39
C TRP A 319 -23.16 2.86 -23.80
N TRP A 320 -23.59 2.01 -22.86
CA TRP A 320 -23.80 0.58 -23.02
C TRP A 320 -25.28 0.28 -22.80
N GLY A 321 -25.96 -0.20 -23.84
CA GLY A 321 -27.41 -0.44 -23.84
C GLY A 321 -28.11 0.21 -25.03
N GLU A 322 -29.33 -0.24 -25.30
CA GLU A 322 -30.13 0.26 -26.41
C GLU A 322 -30.66 1.67 -26.14
N LEU A 323 -30.66 2.51 -27.17
CA LEU A 323 -31.29 3.82 -27.16
C LEU A 323 -32.57 3.76 -28.00
N TYR A 324 -33.71 4.01 -27.36
CA TYR A 324 -35.01 4.10 -28.03
C TYR A 324 -35.31 5.58 -28.31
N PHE A 325 -35.42 5.94 -29.58
CA PHE A 325 -35.61 7.34 -29.99
C PHE A 325 -34.53 8.28 -29.41
N ASN A 326 -33.27 7.84 -29.47
CA ASN A 326 -32.10 8.58 -28.98
C ASN A 326 -32.08 8.85 -27.46
N ARG A 327 -32.80 8.03 -26.68
CA ARG A 327 -32.84 8.12 -25.22
C ARG A 327 -32.71 6.74 -24.56
N PRO A 328 -32.15 6.67 -23.34
CA PRO A 328 -32.18 5.45 -22.52
C PRO A 328 -33.58 4.95 -22.22
N ASN A 329 -33.70 3.75 -21.65
CA ASN A 329 -34.99 3.18 -21.28
C ASN A 329 -35.68 4.03 -20.21
N GLN A 330 -36.78 4.70 -20.60
CA GLN A 330 -37.53 5.63 -19.75
C GLN A 330 -38.39 4.95 -18.67
N ARG A 331 -38.36 3.62 -18.56
CA ARG A 331 -39.06 2.86 -17.50
C ARG A 331 -38.14 2.47 -16.35
N HIS A 332 -36.84 2.71 -16.49
CA HIS A 332 -35.82 2.35 -15.51
C HIS A 332 -35.43 3.55 -14.66
N ASN A 333 -34.79 3.29 -13.53
CA ASN A 333 -34.23 4.30 -12.65
C ASN A 333 -32.71 4.28 -12.71
N TYR A 334 -32.09 5.46 -12.67
CA TYR A 334 -30.65 5.59 -12.84
C TYR A 334 -29.99 6.36 -11.69
N ILE A 335 -28.72 6.05 -11.45
CA ILE A 335 -27.86 6.76 -10.48
C ILE A 335 -26.59 7.19 -11.21
N ILE A 336 -26.15 8.43 -10.98
CA ILE A 336 -24.89 8.95 -11.51
C ILE A 336 -23.95 9.22 -10.34
N GLY A 337 -22.89 8.40 -10.25
CA GLY A 337 -21.78 8.60 -9.31
C GLY A 337 -20.70 9.47 -9.95
N ILE A 338 -20.28 10.52 -9.25
CA ILE A 338 -19.50 11.63 -9.83
C ILE A 338 -18.25 11.90 -8.99
N ASP A 339 -17.11 11.99 -9.66
CA ASP A 339 -15.82 12.38 -9.08
C ASP A 339 -15.29 13.62 -9.83
N PRO A 340 -15.52 14.83 -9.30
CA PRO A 340 -15.12 16.06 -9.97
C PRO A 340 -13.63 16.36 -9.74
N SER A 341 -12.93 16.76 -10.80
CA SER A 341 -11.55 17.28 -10.75
C SER A 341 -11.50 18.79 -11.01
N TYR A 342 -10.31 19.39 -10.94
CA TYR A 342 -10.12 20.83 -11.23
C TYR A 342 -10.13 21.18 -12.73
N GLY A 343 -10.10 20.21 -13.65
CA GLY A 343 -10.07 20.50 -15.09
C GLY A 343 -8.74 21.08 -15.59
N LEU A 344 -7.62 20.72 -14.98
CA LEU A 344 -6.27 21.26 -15.30
C LEU A 344 -5.41 20.28 -16.13
N GLY A 345 -5.99 19.20 -16.64
CA GLY A 345 -5.30 18.20 -17.45
C GLY A 345 -4.52 17.13 -16.66
N SER A 346 -4.39 17.27 -15.33
CA SER A 346 -3.64 16.34 -14.49
C SER A 346 -4.45 15.14 -13.97
N ALA A 347 -5.78 15.28 -13.89
CA ALA A 347 -6.71 14.24 -13.47
C ALA A 347 -8.06 14.43 -14.19
N ASN A 348 -8.78 13.33 -14.43
CA ASN A 348 -10.10 13.38 -15.05
C ASN A 348 -11.17 13.74 -14.01
N SER A 349 -12.11 14.60 -14.39
CA SER A 349 -13.46 14.55 -13.85
C SER A 349 -14.16 13.34 -14.46
N ALA A 350 -14.85 12.54 -13.65
CA ALA A 350 -15.49 11.30 -14.10
C ALA A 350 -16.91 11.15 -13.56
N ALA A 351 -17.77 10.52 -14.36
CA ALA A 351 -19.09 10.06 -13.94
C ALA A 351 -19.35 8.64 -14.42
N CYS A 352 -19.95 7.83 -13.55
CA CYS A 352 -20.42 6.47 -13.85
C CYS A 352 -21.93 6.43 -13.68
N ILE A 353 -22.63 5.91 -14.70
CA ILE A 353 -24.09 5.82 -14.75
C ILE A 353 -24.49 4.37 -14.53
N TYR A 354 -25.35 4.14 -13.54
CA TYR A 354 -25.84 2.81 -13.18
C TYR A 354 -27.34 2.72 -13.39
N ASP A 355 -27.78 1.65 -14.04
CA ASP A 355 -29.17 1.26 -14.09
C ASP A 355 -29.52 0.48 -12.81
N VAL A 356 -30.44 1.00 -12.02
CA VAL A 356 -30.86 0.41 -10.73
C VAL A 356 -31.66 -0.87 -10.94
N ASN A 357 -32.41 -0.95 -12.04
CA ASN A 357 -33.27 -2.08 -12.35
C ASN A 357 -32.43 -3.29 -12.77
N GLU A 358 -31.41 -3.07 -13.61
CA GLU A 358 -30.53 -4.12 -14.12
C GLU A 358 -29.31 -4.37 -13.23
N ARG A 359 -28.96 -3.42 -12.36
CA ARG A 359 -27.77 -3.43 -11.49
C ARG A 359 -26.46 -3.44 -12.26
N GLU A 360 -26.45 -2.78 -13.42
CA GLU A 360 -25.30 -2.71 -14.31
C GLU A 360 -24.87 -1.25 -14.53
N GLN A 361 -23.59 -1.08 -14.85
CA GLN A 361 -23.09 0.20 -15.35
C GLN A 361 -23.48 0.30 -16.84
N VAL A 362 -24.26 1.33 -17.18
CA VAL A 362 -24.80 1.57 -18.53
C VAL A 362 -24.19 2.79 -19.20
N GLY A 363 -23.41 3.60 -18.49
CA GLY A 363 -22.73 4.73 -19.08
C GLY A 363 -21.55 5.24 -18.29
N SER A 364 -20.70 6.02 -18.95
CA SER A 364 -19.64 6.78 -18.31
C SER A 364 -19.30 8.04 -19.07
N TRP A 365 -18.86 9.06 -18.34
CA TRP A 365 -18.35 10.30 -18.89
C TRP A 365 -17.01 10.63 -18.24
N ALA A 366 -16.00 11.05 -19.01
CA ALA A 366 -14.73 11.49 -18.42
C ALA A 366 -14.01 12.56 -19.26
N ASP A 367 -13.41 13.54 -18.60
CA ASP A 367 -12.52 14.52 -19.21
C ASP A 367 -11.57 15.20 -18.20
N ALA A 368 -10.35 15.51 -18.62
CA ALA A 368 -9.32 16.12 -17.78
C ALA A 368 -9.36 17.66 -17.74
N ASN A 369 -10.09 18.30 -18.65
CA ASN A 369 -9.97 19.73 -18.95
C ASN A 369 -11.24 20.52 -18.62
N THR A 370 -12.35 19.84 -18.35
CA THR A 370 -13.63 20.45 -17.99
C THR A 370 -13.59 20.89 -16.53
N LYS A 371 -13.83 22.19 -16.29
CA LYS A 371 -13.84 22.76 -14.94
C LYS A 371 -15.02 22.24 -14.12
N PRO A 372 -14.95 22.27 -12.77
CA PRO A 372 -16.01 21.75 -11.92
C PRO A 372 -17.40 22.32 -12.21
N GLU A 373 -17.51 23.61 -12.53
CA GLU A 373 -18.78 24.28 -12.80
C GLU A 373 -19.35 23.86 -14.17
N ASP A 374 -18.53 23.85 -15.22
CA ASP A 374 -18.92 23.39 -16.56
C ASP A 374 -19.30 21.89 -16.52
N PHE A 375 -18.57 21.11 -15.72
CA PHE A 375 -18.85 19.69 -15.51
C PHE A 375 -20.21 19.48 -14.83
N ALA A 376 -20.60 20.34 -13.89
CA ALA A 376 -21.92 20.28 -13.26
C ALA A 376 -23.05 20.49 -14.27
N ASP A 377 -22.90 21.43 -15.20
CA ASP A 377 -23.88 21.68 -16.25
C ASP A 377 -24.01 20.48 -17.19
N VAL A 378 -22.88 19.89 -17.59
CA VAL A 378 -22.84 18.65 -18.38
C VAL A 378 -23.57 17.51 -17.64
N ILE A 379 -23.33 17.32 -16.35
CA ILE A 379 -23.96 16.24 -15.57
C ILE A 379 -25.46 16.46 -15.41
N VAL A 380 -25.91 17.70 -15.23
CA VAL A 380 -27.34 18.02 -15.15
C VAL A 380 -28.02 17.73 -16.48
N ALA A 381 -27.48 18.23 -17.60
CA ALA A 381 -27.99 17.93 -18.94
C ALA A 381 -28.00 16.43 -19.24
N LEU A 382 -26.92 15.73 -18.89
CA LEU A 382 -26.79 14.28 -19.04
C LEU A 382 -27.88 13.55 -18.25
N ALA A 383 -28.18 13.99 -17.04
CA ALA A 383 -29.21 13.36 -16.23
C ALA A 383 -30.62 13.60 -16.78
N TYR A 384 -30.90 14.79 -17.31
CA TYR A 384 -32.15 15.05 -18.02
C TYR A 384 -32.26 14.27 -19.32
N TRP A 385 -31.18 14.13 -20.10
CA TRP A 385 -31.15 13.27 -21.28
C TRP A 385 -31.44 11.80 -20.93
N ILE A 386 -30.78 11.27 -19.89
CA ILE A 386 -31.00 9.91 -19.40
C ILE A 386 -32.47 9.72 -19.03
N GLY A 387 -33.04 10.66 -18.27
CA GLY A 387 -34.42 10.58 -17.80
C GLY A 387 -34.64 9.33 -16.95
N GLY A 388 -35.67 8.56 -17.28
CA GLY A 388 -36.09 7.38 -16.52
C GLY A 388 -37.51 7.50 -15.99
N ALA A 389 -37.92 6.52 -15.17
CA ALA A 389 -39.21 6.58 -14.48
C ALA A 389 -39.23 7.73 -13.46
N ASP A 390 -38.09 7.98 -12.82
CA ASP A 390 -37.76 9.18 -12.06
C ASP A 390 -36.46 9.79 -12.63
N THR A 391 -36.28 11.11 -12.44
CA THR A 391 -35.04 11.80 -12.77
C THR A 391 -33.85 11.19 -12.01
N PRO A 392 -32.66 11.00 -12.62
CA PRO A 392 -31.56 10.26 -12.01
C PRO A 392 -31.09 10.82 -10.65
N LEU A 393 -30.59 9.96 -9.77
CA LEU A 393 -29.94 10.41 -8.53
C LEU A 393 -28.49 10.84 -8.82
N LEU A 394 -28.13 12.07 -8.47
CA LEU A 394 -26.73 12.51 -8.49
C LEU A 394 -26.07 12.29 -7.12
N ILE A 395 -24.89 11.68 -7.11
CA ILE A 395 -24.04 11.54 -5.93
C ILE A 395 -22.59 11.87 -6.28
N TRP A 396 -21.96 12.76 -5.50
CA TRP A 396 -20.58 13.18 -5.71
C TRP A 396 -19.80 13.30 -4.41
N GLU A 397 -18.47 13.23 -4.50
CA GLU A 397 -17.59 13.56 -3.40
C GLU A 397 -17.53 15.10 -3.21
N SER A 398 -18.02 15.57 -2.06
CA SER A 398 -18.07 16.98 -1.67
C SER A 398 -16.96 17.34 -0.66
N ASN A 399 -15.82 16.65 -0.70
CA ASN A 399 -14.63 17.05 0.04
C ASN A 399 -14.12 18.41 -0.51
N ALA A 400 -13.46 19.21 0.33
CA ALA A 400 -13.16 20.62 0.04
C ALA A 400 -12.52 20.83 -1.36
N GLY A 401 -12.85 21.93 -2.03
CA GLY A 401 -12.31 22.26 -3.36
C GLY A 401 -13.28 21.98 -4.51
N CYS A 402 -12.85 21.25 -5.54
CA CYS A 402 -13.62 21.00 -6.77
C CYS A 402 -15.03 20.44 -6.51
N GLY A 403 -15.18 19.50 -5.57
CA GLY A 403 -16.47 18.90 -5.21
C GLY A 403 -17.50 19.89 -4.64
N GLN A 404 -17.04 20.93 -3.94
CA GLN A 404 -17.92 22.00 -3.45
C GLN A 404 -18.36 22.95 -4.56
N ASN A 405 -17.46 23.28 -5.50
CA ASN A 405 -17.79 24.13 -6.64
C ASN A 405 -18.79 23.44 -7.57
N PHE A 406 -18.53 22.17 -7.90
CA PHE A 406 -19.46 21.31 -8.64
C PHE A 406 -20.83 21.30 -7.96
N GLY A 407 -20.90 20.98 -6.66
CA GLY A 407 -22.14 20.92 -5.92
C GLY A 407 -22.92 22.25 -5.90
N LYS A 408 -22.24 23.39 -5.76
CA LYS A 408 -22.90 24.71 -5.82
C LYS A 408 -23.57 24.96 -7.17
N ARG A 409 -22.92 24.58 -8.27
CA ARG A 409 -23.48 24.75 -9.62
C ARG A 409 -24.66 23.80 -9.87
N VAL A 410 -24.61 22.55 -9.41
CA VAL A 410 -25.77 21.63 -9.47
C VAL A 410 -26.98 22.21 -8.74
N ILE A 411 -26.76 22.82 -7.57
CA ILE A 411 -27.85 23.48 -6.81
C ILE A 411 -28.35 24.74 -7.51
N TYR A 412 -27.47 25.51 -8.16
CA TYR A 412 -27.87 26.65 -8.99
C TYR A 412 -28.81 26.23 -10.12
N GLN A 413 -28.53 25.08 -10.75
CA GLN A 413 -29.37 24.49 -11.80
C GLN A 413 -30.74 23.98 -11.30
N ASN A 414 -31.06 24.16 -10.01
CA ASN A 414 -32.29 23.69 -9.38
C ASN A 414 -32.55 22.18 -9.55
N TYR A 415 -31.48 21.38 -9.71
CA TYR A 415 -31.62 19.96 -9.93
C TYR A 415 -32.24 19.24 -8.71
N PRO A 416 -33.35 18.50 -8.88
CA PRO A 416 -34.19 18.10 -7.74
C PRO A 416 -33.67 16.88 -6.96
N TRP A 417 -32.89 15.99 -7.60
CA TRP A 417 -32.61 14.65 -7.08
C TRP A 417 -31.12 14.41 -6.78
N VAL A 418 -30.65 15.00 -5.70
CA VAL A 418 -29.26 14.88 -5.22
C VAL A 418 -29.14 14.11 -3.92
N TYR A 419 -28.04 13.39 -3.74
CA TYR A 419 -27.74 12.69 -2.49
C TYR A 419 -27.45 13.68 -1.36
N THR A 420 -28.05 13.43 -0.20
CA THR A 420 -27.78 14.17 1.05
C THR A 420 -27.18 13.25 2.09
N GLN A 421 -26.04 13.63 2.67
CA GLN A 421 -25.35 12.81 3.67
C GLN A 421 -26.24 12.51 4.89
N ARG A 422 -26.19 11.26 5.37
CA ARG A 422 -26.81 10.81 6.61
C ARG A 422 -25.77 10.73 7.73
N ARG A 423 -26.15 11.14 8.95
CA ARG A 423 -25.35 10.94 10.15
C ARG A 423 -25.45 9.49 10.62
N GLU A 424 -24.35 8.76 10.63
CA GLU A 424 -24.28 7.36 11.11
C GLU A 424 -24.17 7.26 12.64
N ASP A 425 -23.79 8.35 13.30
CA ASP A 425 -23.57 8.54 14.73
C ASP A 425 -24.85 8.82 15.56
N SER A 426 -26.02 8.80 14.92
CA SER A 426 -27.30 9.16 15.54
C SER A 426 -28.33 8.03 15.44
N LYS A 427 -28.87 7.56 16.58
CA LYS A 427 -30.00 6.61 16.65
C LYS A 427 -31.24 7.05 15.84
N THR A 428 -31.31 8.32 15.43
CA THR A 428 -32.29 8.82 14.47
C THR A 428 -31.59 9.19 13.16
N ARG A 429 -31.84 8.43 12.09
CA ARG A 429 -31.31 8.62 10.73
C ARG A 429 -31.85 9.91 10.07
N LYS A 430 -31.63 11.08 10.66
CA LYS A 430 -32.08 12.37 10.11
C LYS A 430 -31.15 12.79 8.97
N LYS A 431 -31.73 13.10 7.80
CA LYS A 431 -31.01 13.66 6.65
C LYS A 431 -30.37 15.00 7.05
N THR A 432 -29.11 15.23 6.67
CA THR A 432 -28.45 16.53 6.89
C THR A 432 -28.73 17.49 5.73
N LYS A 433 -28.56 18.80 5.95
CA LYS A 433 -28.64 19.83 4.89
C LYS A 433 -27.37 19.90 4.01
N LYS A 434 -26.50 18.89 4.07
CA LYS A 434 -25.25 18.87 3.32
C LYS A 434 -25.41 17.98 2.09
N TRP A 435 -25.19 18.59 0.93
CA TRP A 435 -25.31 17.96 -0.39
C TRP A 435 -24.03 17.22 -0.76
N GLY A 436 -24.16 16.05 -1.39
CA GLY A 436 -23.03 15.17 -1.70
C GLY A 436 -22.56 14.32 -0.51
N TRP A 437 -21.53 13.51 -0.77
CA TRP A 437 -20.88 12.66 0.21
C TRP A 437 -19.62 13.34 0.76
N MET A 438 -19.39 13.32 2.07
CA MET A 438 -18.16 13.86 2.69
C MET A 438 -17.50 12.76 3.51
N SER A 439 -16.20 12.63 3.38
CA SER A 439 -15.45 11.67 4.20
C SER A 439 -15.28 12.19 5.63
N ASN A 440 -15.53 11.33 6.61
CA ASN A 440 -15.11 11.44 8.01
C ASN A 440 -14.25 10.21 8.40
N GLU A 441 -13.51 10.27 9.51
CA GLU A 441 -12.57 9.21 9.97
C GLU A 441 -13.21 7.81 10.09
N ASN A 442 -14.54 7.72 10.27
CA ASN A 442 -15.28 6.45 10.39
C ASN A 442 -15.96 5.99 9.08
N SER A 443 -16.09 6.85 8.08
CA SER A 443 -16.83 6.56 6.82
C SER A 443 -15.93 6.10 5.67
N LYS A 444 -14.62 5.91 5.94
CA LYS A 444 -13.63 5.45 4.96
C LYS A 444 -13.38 3.93 5.01
N GLU A 445 -14.02 3.21 5.93
CA GLU A 445 -13.96 1.73 6.01
C GLU A 445 -15.12 1.07 5.27
#